data_AF-A0A973GK56-F1
#
_entry.id   AF-A0A973GK56-F1
#
_cell.length_a   1.000
_cell.length_b   1.000
_cell.length_c   1.000
_cell.angle_alpha   90.00
_cell.angle_beta   90.00
_cell.angle_gamma   90.00
#
_symmetry.space_group_name_H-M   'P 1'
#
loop_
_entity.id
_entity.type
_entity.pdbx_description
1 polymer ?
#
loop_
_entity_poly.entity_id
_entity_poly.type
_entity_poly.pdbx_seq_one_letter_code
_entity_poly.pdbx_strand_id
1 'polypeptide(L)'
;RVIKAYERARIWALKHPEELELIFAEEARVSYSVARLVLSRFDFSNPVIDRNDIRVLKDAAPVLKEEKLIPQDTDLDKVIDELIDPSFVIKQVGPGYGN
;
A
#
# COMPACT_ATOMS: atom_id res chain seq x y z
N ARG A 1 -7.42 -8.58 -13.65
CA ARG A 1 -8.31 -9.43 -12.80
C ARG A 1 -8.00 -9.24 -11.30
N VAL A 2 -6.72 -9.25 -10.89
CA VAL A 2 -6.29 -9.12 -9.48
C VAL A 2 -6.60 -7.75 -8.88
N ILE A 3 -6.11 -6.65 -9.46
CA ILE A 3 -6.35 -5.28 -8.94
C ILE A 3 -7.84 -4.99 -8.75
N LYS A 4 -8.69 -5.43 -9.68
CA LYS A 4 -10.15 -5.30 -9.55
C LYS A 4 -10.74 -6.02 -8.33
N ALA A 5 -10.15 -7.14 -7.90
CA ALA A 5 -10.58 -7.85 -6.70
C ALA A 5 -10.15 -7.09 -5.43
N TYR A 6 -8.91 -6.59 -5.39
CA TYR A 6 -8.42 -5.74 -4.31
C TYR A 6 -9.25 -4.46 -4.17
N GLU A 7 -9.63 -3.82 -5.28
CA GLU A 7 -10.45 -2.62 -5.23
C GLU A 7 -11.85 -2.88 -4.67
N ARG A 8 -12.46 -4.02 -5.02
CA ARG A 8 -13.72 -4.43 -4.38
C ARG A 8 -13.55 -4.63 -2.86
N ALA A 9 -12.45 -5.25 -2.44
CA ALA A 9 -12.15 -5.46 -1.03
C ALA A 9 -11.91 -4.14 -0.29
N ARG A 10 -11.18 -3.18 -0.89
CA ARG A 10 -10.95 -1.84 -0.33
C ARG A 10 -12.26 -1.08 -0.12
N ILE A 11 -13.12 -1.07 -1.14
CA ILE A 11 -14.43 -0.41 -1.06
C ILE A 11 -15.31 -1.06 0.02
N TRP A 12 -15.25 -2.40 0.14
CA TRP A 12 -15.96 -3.11 1.20
C TRP A 12 -15.38 -2.75 2.59
N ALA A 13 -14.06 -2.76 2.76
CA ALA A 13 -13.38 -2.42 4.00
C ALA A 13 -13.77 -1.02 4.52
N LEU A 14 -13.87 -0.02 3.62
CA LEU A 14 -14.32 1.33 3.97
C LEU A 14 -15.77 1.39 4.49
N LYS A 15 -16.63 0.47 4.05
CA LYS A 15 -18.04 0.40 4.47
C LYS A 15 -18.26 -0.48 5.69
N HIS A 16 -17.33 -1.38 5.97
CA HIS A 16 -17.44 -2.42 7.00
C HIS A 16 -16.19 -2.43 7.91
N PRO A 17 -15.84 -1.31 8.57
CA PRO A 17 -14.59 -1.20 9.34
C PRO A 17 -14.54 -2.16 10.55
N GLU A 18 -15.65 -2.34 11.26
CA GLU A 18 -15.70 -3.26 12.41
C GLU A 18 -15.56 -4.73 11.98
N GLU A 19 -16.21 -5.11 10.87
CA GLU A 19 -16.08 -6.47 10.31
C GLU A 19 -14.67 -6.74 9.82
N LEU A 20 -14.01 -5.74 9.21
CA LEU A 20 -12.60 -5.83 8.82
C LEU A 20 -11.70 -6.10 10.03
N GLU A 21 -11.91 -5.40 11.14
CA GLU A 21 -11.14 -5.60 12.37
C GLU A 21 -11.32 -7.01 12.94
N LEU A 22 -12.54 -7.56 12.90
CA LEU A 22 -12.82 -8.92 13.33
C LEU A 22 -12.15 -9.97 12.44
N ILE A 23 -12.29 -9.84 11.11
CA ILE A 23 -11.63 -10.74 10.15
C ILE A 23 -10.11 -10.67 10.31
N PHE A 24 -9.55 -9.46 10.44
CA PHE A 24 -8.11 -9.30 10.63
C PHE A 24 -7.63 -9.93 11.94
N ALA A 25 -8.36 -9.76 13.04
CA ALA A 25 -8.03 -10.38 14.33
C ALA A 25 -7.98 -11.91 14.23
N GLU A 26 -8.97 -12.52 13.58
CA GLU A 26 -9.07 -13.96 13.38
C GLU A 26 -7.92 -14.49 12.50
N GLU A 27 -7.74 -13.90 11.32
CA GLU A 27 -6.76 -14.35 10.33
C GLU A 27 -5.31 -14.11 10.78
N ALA A 28 -5.04 -12.97 11.43
CA ALA A 28 -3.71 -12.67 11.97
C ALA A 28 -3.46 -13.32 13.35
N ARG A 29 -4.48 -13.94 13.96
CA ARG A 29 -4.44 -14.56 15.31
C ARG A 29 -3.97 -13.59 16.39
N VAL A 30 -4.44 -12.36 16.31
CA VAL A 30 -4.18 -11.31 17.31
C VAL A 30 -5.46 -10.99 18.06
N SER A 31 -5.34 -10.33 19.21
CA SER A 31 -6.53 -9.84 19.91
C SER A 31 -7.24 -8.78 19.06
N TYR A 32 -8.56 -8.66 19.24
CA TYR A 32 -9.35 -7.61 18.60
C TYR A 32 -8.81 -6.20 18.89
N SER A 33 -8.34 -5.95 20.12
CA SER A 33 -7.71 -4.68 20.50
C SER A 33 -6.42 -4.39 19.73
N VAL A 34 -5.61 -5.42 19.43
CA VAL A 34 -4.40 -5.28 18.61
C VAL A 34 -4.77 -5.07 17.15
N ALA A 35 -5.74 -5.81 16.62
CA ALA A 35 -6.24 -5.63 15.25
C ALA A 35 -6.71 -4.19 15.00
N ARG A 36 -7.52 -3.65 15.91
CA ARG A 36 -7.97 -2.25 15.87
C ARG A 36 -6.83 -1.25 15.91
N LEU A 37 -5.83 -1.46 16.77
CA LEU A 37 -4.65 -0.61 16.82
C LEU A 37 -3.86 -0.65 15.51
N VAL A 38 -3.66 -1.83 14.93
CA VAL A 38 -2.97 -1.99 13.65
C VAL A 38 -3.75 -1.26 12.55
N LEU A 39 -5.04 -1.56 12.39
CA LEU A 39 -5.88 -0.98 11.34
C LEU A 39 -6.08 0.53 11.46
N SER A 40 -6.01 1.09 12.69
CA SER A 40 -6.05 2.54 12.90
C SER A 40 -4.92 3.32 12.22
N ARG A 41 -3.84 2.63 11.81
CA ARG A 41 -2.67 3.21 11.13
C ARG A 41 -2.74 3.10 9.61
N PHE A 42 -3.76 2.43 9.08
CA PHE A 42 -3.94 2.24 7.63
C PHE A 42 -5.01 3.19 7.11
N ASP A 43 -4.67 3.92 6.06
CA ASP A 43 -5.64 4.70 5.29
C ASP A 43 -6.03 3.94 4.02
N PHE A 44 -7.31 3.60 3.90
CA PHE A 44 -7.88 2.94 2.73
C PHE A 44 -8.51 3.92 1.73
N SER A 45 -8.50 5.22 2.00
CA SER A 45 -9.21 6.24 1.22
C SER A 45 -8.61 6.47 -0.17
N ASN A 46 -7.28 6.39 -0.29
CA ASN A 46 -6.54 6.55 -1.53
C ASN A 46 -5.95 5.22 -2.02
N PRO A 47 -6.44 4.64 -3.14
CA PRO A 47 -5.88 3.44 -3.73
C PRO A 47 -4.70 3.69 -4.68
N VAL A 48 -4.43 4.94 -5.08
CA VAL A 48 -3.43 5.27 -6.09
C VAL A 48 -2.13 5.71 -5.43
N ILE A 49 -1.03 5.03 -5.76
CA ILE A 49 0.32 5.44 -5.41
C ILE A 49 0.62 6.75 -6.14
N ASP A 50 0.89 7.80 -5.37
CA ASP A 50 1.15 9.13 -5.91
C ASP A 50 2.64 9.52 -5.85
N ARG A 51 2.95 10.76 -6.28
CA ARG A 51 4.33 11.28 -6.27
C ARG A 51 4.91 11.42 -4.86
N ASN A 52 4.07 11.67 -3.85
CA ASN A 52 4.52 11.75 -2.47
C ASN A 52 4.92 10.36 -1.96
N ASP A 53 4.15 9.31 -2.29
CA ASP A 53 4.49 7.93 -1.94
C ASP A 53 5.83 7.51 -2.56
N ILE A 54 6.03 7.79 -3.86
CA ILE A 54 7.29 7.50 -4.57
C ILE A 54 8.46 8.26 -3.93
N ARG A 55 8.27 9.53 -3.57
CA ARG A 55 9.30 10.31 -2.88
C ARG A 55 9.68 9.68 -1.54
N VAL A 56 8.70 9.31 -0.71
CA VAL A 56 8.96 8.66 0.58
C VAL A 56 9.74 7.35 0.41
N LEU A 57 9.42 6.56 -0.62
CA LEU A 57 10.18 5.35 -0.94
C LEU A 57 11.62 5.67 -1.33
N LYS A 58 11.84 6.69 -2.18
CA LYS A 58 13.19 7.12 -2.59
C LYS A 58 14.00 7.67 -1.43
N ASP A 59 13.37 8.42 -0.52
CA ASP A 59 14.02 8.95 0.69
C ASP A 59 14.44 7.82 1.65
N ALA A 60 13.67 6.73 1.73
CA ALA A 60 13.97 5.59 2.58
C ALA A 60 14.94 4.59 1.95
N ALA A 61 15.00 4.50 0.61
CA ALA A 61 15.78 3.50 -0.11
C ALA A 61 17.29 3.44 0.21
N PRO A 62 17.99 4.55 0.52
CA PRO A 62 19.41 4.51 0.88
C PRO A 62 19.75 3.58 2.04
N VAL A 63 18.83 3.36 2.98
CA VAL A 63 19.04 2.43 4.11
C VAL A 63 19.37 1.01 3.63
N LEU A 64 18.86 0.60 2.47
CA LEU A 64 19.14 -0.72 1.90
C LEU A 64 20.60 -0.86 1.49
N LYS A 65 21.26 0.24 1.07
CA LYS A 65 22.70 0.24 0.78
C LYS A 65 23.53 0.28 2.05
N GLU A 66 23.13 1.09 3.02
CA GLU A 66 23.81 1.20 4.33
C GLU A 66 23.85 -0.16 5.03
N GLU A 67 22.74 -0.87 5.02
CA GLU A 67 22.58 -2.23 5.58
C GLU A 67 23.12 -3.33 4.65
N LYS A 68 23.73 -2.98 3.50
CA LYS A 68 24.30 -3.90 2.52
C LYS A 68 23.31 -4.97 2.02
N LEU A 69 22.02 -4.63 1.96
CA LEU A 69 20.94 -5.52 1.48
C LEU A 69 20.84 -5.54 -0.04
N ILE A 70 21.49 -4.61 -0.73
CA ILE A 70 21.56 -4.50 -2.19
C ILE A 70 22.96 -4.09 -2.68
N PRO A 71 23.30 -4.29 -3.96
CA PRO A 71 24.53 -3.80 -4.55
C PRO A 71 24.67 -2.28 -4.45
N GLN A 72 25.89 -1.80 -4.13
CA GLN A 72 26.16 -0.37 -3.88
C GLN A 72 26.02 0.50 -5.15
N ASP A 73 26.24 -0.10 -6.31
CA ASP A 73 26.12 0.49 -7.64
C ASP A 73 24.68 0.50 -8.18
N THR A 74 23.71 -0.05 -7.42
CA THR A 74 22.29 -0.01 -7.82
C THR A 74 21.79 1.43 -7.92
N ASP A 75 21.22 1.80 -9.08
CA ASP A 75 20.48 3.05 -9.26
C ASP A 75 19.08 2.90 -8.65
N LEU A 76 18.96 3.27 -7.37
CA LEU A 76 17.74 3.11 -6.59
C LEU A 76 16.56 3.91 -7.15
N ASP A 77 16.81 5.15 -7.57
CA ASP A 77 15.76 6.03 -8.08
C ASP A 77 15.15 5.45 -9.36
N LYS A 78 16.02 5.01 -10.28
CA LYS A 78 15.59 4.37 -11.51
C LYS A 78 14.82 3.08 -11.24
N VAL A 79 15.30 2.22 -10.34
CA VAL A 79 14.62 0.96 -10.00
C VAL A 79 13.24 1.23 -9.41
N ILE A 80 13.10 2.21 -8.53
CA ILE A 80 11.81 2.57 -7.94
C ILE A 80 10.84 3.08 -9.02
N ASP A 81 11.31 3.94 -9.92
CA ASP A 81 10.48 4.47 -11.02
C ASP A 81 10.04 3.36 -11.99
N GLU A 82 10.88 2.34 -12.23
CA GLU A 82 10.56 1.21 -13.11
C GLU A 82 9.58 0.20 -12.47
N LEU A 83 9.62 0.04 -11.14
CA LEU A 83 8.77 -0.92 -10.43
C LEU A 83 7.35 -0.40 -10.16
N ILE A 84 7.14 0.92 -10.18
CA ILE A 84 5.87 1.54 -9.83
C ILE A 84 5.15 2.01 -11.09
N ASP A 85 4.05 1.33 -11.44
CA ASP A 85 3.15 1.74 -12.53
C ASP A 85 1.71 1.97 -11.98
N PRO A 86 1.34 3.24 -11.68
CA PRO A 86 0.00 3.58 -11.21
C PRO A 86 -1.11 3.29 -12.24
N SER A 87 -0.77 3.10 -13.52
CA SER A 87 -1.76 2.89 -14.59
C SER A 87 -2.57 1.61 -14.41
N PHE A 88 -2.04 0.61 -13.71
CA PHE A 88 -2.76 -0.62 -13.38
C PHE A 88 -3.95 -0.37 -12.46
N VAL A 89 -3.82 0.58 -11.52
CA VAL A 89 -4.87 0.95 -10.56
C VAL A 89 -5.82 1.97 -11.16
N ILE A 90 -5.31 3.01 -11.83
CA ILE A 90 -6.13 4.07 -12.45
C ILE A 90 -7.22 3.49 -13.37
N LYS A 91 -6.88 2.44 -14.14
CA LYS A 91 -7.83 1.71 -15.00
C LYS A 91 -9.01 1.06 -14.24
N GLN A 92 -8.91 0.86 -12.93
CA GLN A 92 -9.91 0.16 -12.11
C GLN A 92 -10.72 1.08 -11.19
N VAL A 93 -10.16 2.23 -10.77
CA VAL A 93 -10.76 3.10 -9.73
C VAL A 93 -11.60 4.25 -10.28
N GLY A 94 -11.55 4.51 -11.60
CA GLY A 94 -12.37 5.53 -12.26
C GLY A 94 -11.83 6.97 -12.10
N PRO A 95 -12.48 7.98 -12.73
CA PRO A 95 -11.93 9.33 -12.93
C PRO A 95 -11.81 10.20 -11.66
N GLY A 96 -12.18 9.69 -10.48
CA GLY A 96 -12.04 10.41 -9.20
C GLY A 96 -10.66 10.28 -8.55
N TYR A 97 -9.76 9.50 -9.14
CA TYR A 97 -8.41 9.25 -8.63
C TYR A 97 -7.39 9.49 -9.74
N GLY A 98 -6.46 10.42 -9.51
CA GLY A 98 -5.43 10.83 -10.45
C GLY A 98 -5.42 12.35 -10.64
N ASN A 99 -4.42 13.00 -10.03
CA ASN A 99 -3.96 14.34 -10.38
C ASN A 99 -2.50 14.25 -10.84
#